data_AF-A0A9P7AUP7-F1
#
_entry.id   AF-A0A9P7AUP7-F1
#
_cell.length_a   1.000
_cell.length_b   1.000
_cell.length_c   1.000
_cell.angle_alpha   90.00
_cell.angle_beta   90.00
_cell.angle_gamma   90.00
#
_symmetry.space_group_name_H-M   'P 1'
#
loop_
_entity.id
_entity.type
_entity.pdbx_description
1 polymer ?
#
loop_
_entity_poly.entity_id
_entity_poly.type
_entity_poly.pdbx_seq_one_letter_code
_entity_poly.pdbx_strand_id
1 'polypeptide(L)'
;MEGVRTFKLGDWNLQCGHTIPDAHIAYKTFGDSKSPAIIYPSWYSGAIADNEWLIGEDQVLSPKKYFIIVTALFGNGQSTSPSNSNIKPFPKVTFFDNVRAQHKLVTEHLGVFLEGVKSALLGAKKHSSAGSSKDGLLPEGENYRVWTVEEREVGLKAFGRVYAGWGFSQAFYRERLYESVLGFKGLEDFMKNFWETWALSKGGLDQLGLDFINLLVMLYTWQAGDCSMQEPYNGDFTAAMQAIKAKTLVLPGKTDLYFPPEDSEIEVANMKPGIGKMEAFPSVWGHWAGGPGDSKDDVQWLNGKLREIGL
;
A
#
# COMPACT_ATOMS: atom_id res chain seq x y z
N MET A 1 -16.44 12.41 0.14
CA MET A 1 -15.94 11.69 1.35
C MET A 1 -17.10 11.41 2.28
N GLU A 2 -18.10 10.64 1.86
CA GLU A 2 -19.25 10.33 2.71
C GLU A 2 -18.91 9.14 3.63
N GLY A 3 -19.10 9.32 4.94
CA GLY A 3 -18.93 8.25 5.94
C GLY A 3 -17.51 8.01 6.48
N VAL A 4 -16.48 8.74 6.02
CA VAL A 4 -15.13 8.69 6.61
C VAL A 4 -15.12 9.47 7.93
N ARG A 5 -14.60 8.85 8.99
CA ARG A 5 -14.45 9.41 10.35
C ARG A 5 -12.98 9.42 10.74
N THR A 6 -12.63 10.22 11.74
CA THR A 6 -11.27 10.24 12.33
C THR A 6 -11.32 9.83 13.79
N PHE A 7 -10.32 9.08 14.22
CA PHE A 7 -10.10 8.71 15.62
C PHE A 7 -8.83 9.39 16.12
N LYS A 8 -8.95 10.14 17.22
CA LYS A 8 -7.83 10.85 17.86
C LYS A 8 -6.96 9.89 18.66
N LEU A 9 -5.67 9.92 18.40
CA LEU A 9 -4.64 9.14 19.09
C LEU A 9 -3.89 9.96 20.14
N GLY A 10 -4.01 11.28 20.11
CA GLY A 10 -3.23 12.18 20.96
C GLY A 10 -1.76 12.21 20.53
N ASP A 11 -0.86 12.46 21.47
CA ASP A 11 0.57 12.52 21.19
C ASP A 11 1.14 11.12 20.94
N TRP A 12 1.50 10.84 19.69
CA TRP A 12 1.85 9.50 19.23
C TRP A 12 3.36 9.32 19.05
N ASN A 13 3.97 8.50 19.89
CA ASN A 13 5.41 8.21 19.84
C ASN A 13 5.75 7.19 18.75
N LEU A 14 6.58 7.62 17.81
CA LEU A 14 7.09 6.86 16.68
C LEU A 14 8.34 6.05 17.06
N GLN A 15 8.62 5.01 16.29
CA GLN A 15 9.84 4.18 16.44
C GLN A 15 11.13 5.00 16.30
N CYS A 16 11.11 6.03 15.45
CA CYS A 16 12.24 6.92 15.23
C CYS A 16 12.50 7.90 16.40
N GLY A 17 11.83 7.72 17.54
CA GLY A 17 11.96 8.55 18.75
C GLY A 17 11.25 9.90 18.67
N HIS A 18 10.59 10.22 17.55
CA HIS A 18 9.80 11.43 17.39
C HIS A 18 8.35 11.23 17.83
N THR A 19 7.64 12.32 18.10
CA THR A 19 6.22 12.31 18.47
C THR A 19 5.41 13.06 17.40
N ILE A 20 4.30 12.48 16.95
CA ILE A 20 3.27 13.20 16.20
C ILE A 20 2.28 13.78 17.21
N PRO A 21 2.25 15.10 17.45
CA PRO A 21 1.30 15.70 18.36
C PRO A 21 -0.13 15.65 17.79
N ASP A 22 -1.12 15.39 18.65
CA ASP A 22 -2.54 15.32 18.28
C ASP A 22 -2.84 14.45 17.03
N ALA A 23 -2.17 13.30 16.94
CA ALA A 23 -2.30 12.37 15.81
C ALA A 23 -3.72 11.81 15.67
N HIS A 24 -4.08 11.42 14.45
CA HIS A 24 -5.37 10.81 14.12
C HIS A 24 -5.24 9.76 13.00
N ILE A 25 -6.12 8.76 13.07
CA ILE A 25 -6.33 7.78 12.00
C ILE A 25 -7.71 7.99 11.40
N ALA A 26 -7.79 8.08 10.07
CA ALA A 26 -9.05 8.08 9.35
C ALA A 26 -9.52 6.66 9.06
N TYR A 27 -10.83 6.44 9.17
CA TYR A 27 -11.45 5.14 8.97
C TYR A 27 -12.90 5.25 8.48
N LYS A 28 -13.42 4.20 7.85
CA LYS A 28 -14.83 4.03 7.50
C LYS A 28 -15.28 2.64 7.93
N THR A 29 -16.52 2.52 8.39
CA THR A 29 -17.06 1.24 8.86
C THR A 29 -18.30 0.84 8.10
N PHE A 30 -18.48 -0.46 7.93
CA PHE A 30 -19.64 -1.07 7.27
C PHE A 30 -20.20 -2.18 8.17
N GLY A 31 -21.54 -2.31 8.20
CA GLY A 31 -22.22 -3.34 8.99
C GLY A 31 -22.48 -2.95 10.44
N ASP A 32 -23.08 -3.87 11.21
CA ASP A 32 -23.36 -3.66 12.64
C ASP A 32 -22.12 -3.93 13.48
N SER A 33 -21.72 -2.97 14.32
CA SER A 33 -20.65 -3.06 15.33
C SER A 33 -20.69 -4.27 16.28
N LYS A 34 -21.83 -4.95 16.40
CA LYS A 34 -21.99 -6.18 17.17
C LYS A 34 -21.55 -7.44 16.42
N SER A 35 -21.38 -7.35 15.10
CA SER A 35 -20.94 -8.44 14.24
C SER A 35 -19.43 -8.67 14.39
N PRO A 36 -18.89 -9.86 14.03
CA PRO A 36 -17.45 -10.11 14.03
C PRO A 36 -16.71 -9.06 13.21
N ALA A 37 -15.67 -8.47 13.79
CA ALA A 37 -14.96 -7.35 13.17
C ALA A 37 -13.89 -7.82 12.17
N ILE A 38 -13.82 -7.17 11.01
CA ILE A 38 -12.74 -7.32 10.02
C ILE A 38 -12.07 -5.96 9.86
N ILE A 39 -10.74 -5.91 10.01
CA ILE A 39 -9.96 -4.73 9.65
C ILE A 39 -9.41 -4.89 8.24
N TYR A 40 -9.60 -3.87 7.39
CA TYR A 40 -9.18 -3.89 5.99
C TYR A 40 -8.39 -2.60 5.64
N PRO A 41 -7.08 -2.57 5.90
CA PRO A 41 -6.23 -1.40 5.65
C PRO A 41 -6.13 -0.95 4.19
N SER A 42 -5.98 0.36 3.94
CA SER A 42 -5.56 0.90 2.65
C SER A 42 -4.09 0.56 2.33
N TRP A 43 -3.75 0.40 1.06
CA TRP A 43 -2.38 0.13 0.56
C TRP A 43 -1.61 1.42 0.18
N TYR A 44 -0.38 1.27 -0.34
CA TYR A 44 0.45 2.36 -0.87
C TYR A 44 -0.30 3.19 -1.94
N SER A 45 -0.44 4.51 -1.75
CA SER A 45 -1.27 5.43 -2.56
C SER A 45 -2.79 5.19 -2.54
N GLY A 46 -3.28 4.21 -1.76
CA GLY A 46 -4.70 3.88 -1.65
C GLY A 46 -5.45 4.81 -0.69
N ALA A 47 -6.65 5.22 -1.09
CA ALA A 47 -7.64 5.84 -0.21
C ALA A 47 -8.59 4.78 0.37
N ILE A 48 -9.32 5.11 1.44
CA ILE A 48 -10.36 4.24 2.02
C ILE A 48 -11.36 3.73 0.97
N ALA A 49 -11.73 4.58 0.01
CA ALA A 49 -12.68 4.22 -1.04
C ALA A 49 -12.14 3.14 -2.00
N ASP A 50 -10.82 3.07 -2.17
CA ASP A 50 -10.16 2.12 -3.07
C ASP A 50 -10.25 0.68 -2.53
N ASN A 51 -10.62 0.48 -1.26
CA ASN A 51 -10.86 -0.82 -0.64
C ASN A 51 -12.32 -1.28 -0.74
N GLU A 52 -13.27 -0.41 -1.07
CA GLU A 52 -14.70 -0.71 -0.93
C GLU A 52 -15.22 -1.76 -1.94
N TRP A 53 -14.47 -2.06 -3.00
CA TRP A 53 -14.85 -3.03 -4.04
C TRP A 53 -15.09 -4.46 -3.53
N LEU A 54 -14.44 -4.87 -2.43
CA LEU A 54 -14.68 -6.17 -1.78
C LEU A 54 -15.85 -6.17 -0.80
N ILE A 55 -16.46 -5.01 -0.55
CA ILE A 55 -17.50 -4.81 0.45
C ILE A 55 -18.86 -4.71 -0.26
N GLY A 56 -19.78 -5.62 0.05
CA GLY A 56 -21.12 -5.63 -0.53
C GLY A 56 -21.95 -6.81 -0.03
N GLU A 57 -23.28 -6.72 -0.09
CA GLU A 57 -24.16 -7.75 0.48
C GLU A 57 -23.86 -9.16 -0.07
N ASP A 58 -23.56 -9.24 -1.37
CA ASP A 58 -23.24 -10.48 -2.10
C ASP A 58 -21.73 -10.80 -2.16
N GLN A 59 -20.89 -9.93 -1.61
CA GLN A 59 -19.44 -10.10 -1.56
C GLN A 59 -18.99 -10.89 -0.33
N VAL A 60 -17.72 -11.31 -0.30
CA VAL A 60 -17.13 -11.95 0.88
C VAL A 60 -17.13 -11.04 2.11
N LEU A 61 -16.75 -9.77 1.95
CA LEU A 61 -16.84 -8.79 3.04
C LEU A 61 -18.26 -8.22 3.08
N SER A 62 -19.22 -9.07 3.43
CA SER A 62 -20.63 -8.68 3.52
C SER A 62 -20.91 -7.91 4.81
N PRO A 63 -21.41 -6.65 4.74
CA PRO A 63 -21.80 -5.88 5.92
C PRO A 63 -22.97 -6.50 6.71
N LYS A 64 -23.69 -7.48 6.13
CA LYS A 64 -24.71 -8.27 6.84
C LYS A 64 -24.10 -9.28 7.82
N LYS A 65 -22.85 -9.70 7.56
CA LYS A 65 -22.15 -10.73 8.33
C LYS A 65 -21.08 -10.15 9.25
N TYR A 66 -20.43 -9.07 8.82
CA TYR A 66 -19.21 -8.54 9.45
C TYR A 66 -19.31 -7.06 9.75
N PHE A 67 -18.63 -6.64 10.81
CA PHE A 67 -18.32 -5.25 11.06
C PHE A 67 -16.97 -4.91 10.42
N ILE A 68 -16.99 -4.33 9.22
CA ILE A 68 -15.78 -4.11 8.42
C ILE A 68 -15.26 -2.70 8.68
N ILE A 69 -13.98 -2.57 9.01
CA ILE A 69 -13.32 -1.31 9.35
C ILE A 69 -12.18 -1.09 8.34
N VAL A 70 -12.39 -0.16 7.41
CA VAL A 70 -11.34 0.26 6.48
C VAL A 70 -10.57 1.42 7.08
N THR A 71 -9.24 1.33 7.12
CA THR A 71 -8.38 2.36 7.76
C THR A 71 -7.40 2.96 6.75
N ALA A 72 -7.14 4.26 6.90
CA ALA A 72 -6.15 5.01 6.12
C ALA A 72 -4.78 5.02 6.82
N LEU A 73 -3.70 4.88 6.05
CA LEU A 73 -2.31 4.99 6.55
C LEU A 73 -1.97 6.43 6.97
N PHE A 74 -1.11 6.61 7.98
CA PHE A 74 -0.44 7.88 8.23
C PHE A 74 0.30 8.34 6.98
N GLY A 75 0.22 9.64 6.68
CA GLY A 75 0.80 10.19 5.48
C GLY A 75 -0.01 9.94 4.21
N ASN A 76 -1.16 9.24 4.20
CA ASN A 76 -1.93 9.00 2.96
C ASN A 76 -2.87 10.14 2.54
N GLY A 77 -2.90 11.26 3.28
CA GLY A 77 -3.78 12.41 3.07
C GLY A 77 -5.09 12.37 3.86
N GLN A 78 -5.54 11.20 4.36
CA GLN A 78 -6.75 11.06 5.17
C GLN A 78 -6.45 10.96 6.68
N SER A 79 -5.48 10.13 7.08
CA SER A 79 -4.92 10.14 8.44
C SER A 79 -3.92 11.29 8.63
N THR A 80 -3.32 11.50 9.80
CA THR A 80 -2.34 12.58 9.99
C THR A 80 -1.22 12.49 8.95
N SER A 81 -1.06 13.55 8.18
CA SER A 81 -0.25 13.59 6.97
C SER A 81 0.44 14.94 6.83
N PRO A 82 1.51 15.04 6.02
CA PRO A 82 2.11 16.32 5.67
C PRO A 82 1.11 17.35 5.12
N SER A 83 0.11 16.94 4.34
CA SER A 83 -0.88 17.84 3.73
C SER A 83 -1.98 18.33 4.67
N ASN A 84 -2.21 17.66 5.81
CA ASN A 84 -3.26 18.01 6.77
C ASN A 84 -2.74 18.32 8.18
N SER A 85 -1.43 18.56 8.32
CA SER A 85 -0.79 18.94 9.58
C SER A 85 0.28 20.03 9.40
N ASN A 86 0.53 20.78 10.47
CA ASN A 86 1.56 21.84 10.50
C ASN A 86 2.99 21.30 10.70
N ILE A 87 3.17 19.98 10.73
CA ILE A 87 4.47 19.36 11.06
C ILE A 87 5.38 19.42 9.82
N LYS A 88 6.52 20.11 9.95
CA LYS A 88 7.53 20.31 8.90
C LYS A 88 8.95 20.38 9.52
N PRO A 89 9.90 19.50 9.14
CA PRO A 89 9.71 18.31 8.30
C PRO A 89 8.77 17.31 9.00
N PHE A 90 7.93 16.63 8.23
CA PHE A 90 7.09 15.57 8.78
C PHE A 90 8.00 14.42 9.24
N PRO A 91 7.82 13.86 10.45
CA PRO A 91 8.71 12.82 10.96
C PRO A 91 8.66 11.59 10.07
N LYS A 92 9.74 10.81 10.07
CA LYS A 92 9.81 9.55 9.33
C LYS A 92 8.88 8.55 9.99
N VAL A 93 7.69 8.40 9.41
CA VAL A 93 6.72 7.39 9.81
C VAL A 93 7.10 6.09 9.11
N THR A 94 7.33 5.05 9.89
CA THR A 94 7.70 3.71 9.39
C THR A 94 6.45 2.87 9.14
N PHE A 95 6.59 1.72 8.47
CA PHE A 95 5.52 0.73 8.55
C PHE A 95 5.35 0.29 9.99
N PHE A 96 6.36 0.13 10.86
CA PHE A 96 6.19 -0.14 12.30
C PHE A 96 5.29 0.86 13.05
N ASP A 97 5.16 2.11 12.62
CA ASP A 97 4.24 3.09 13.24
C ASP A 97 2.79 2.95 12.71
N ASN A 98 2.64 2.64 11.41
CA ASN A 98 1.37 2.29 10.76
C ASN A 98 0.89 0.87 11.12
N VAL A 99 1.83 -0.03 11.35
CA VAL A 99 1.76 -1.43 11.75
C VAL A 99 1.60 -1.45 13.27
N ARG A 100 2.24 -0.65 14.15
CA ARG A 100 1.70 -0.50 15.53
C ARG A 100 0.20 -0.12 15.58
N ALA A 101 -0.34 0.44 14.49
CA ALA A 101 -1.78 0.56 14.22
C ALA A 101 -2.43 -0.53 13.29
N GLN A 102 -1.70 -1.37 12.56
CA GLN A 102 -2.14 -2.43 11.64
C GLN A 102 -1.40 -3.80 11.85
N HIS A 103 -0.81 -4.00 13.04
CA HIS A 103 0.48 -4.64 13.53
C HIS A 103 1.13 -5.84 12.91
N LYS A 104 0.53 -6.30 11.88
CA LYS A 104 0.70 -7.61 11.38
C LYS A 104 0.83 -7.38 9.91
N LEU A 105 1.79 -8.01 9.28
CA LEU A 105 1.45 -9.07 8.34
C LEU A 105 2.50 -9.21 7.24
N VAL A 106 3.26 -8.18 6.84
CA VAL A 106 3.77 -8.18 5.45
C VAL A 106 5.22 -7.75 5.26
N THR A 107 6.16 -8.33 5.98
CA THR A 107 7.57 -7.89 5.95
C THR A 107 8.47 -9.10 5.66
N GLU A 108 9.05 -9.27 4.48
CA GLU A 108 10.40 -8.80 4.19
C GLU A 108 10.87 -9.38 2.83
N HIS A 109 10.66 -8.68 1.71
CA HIS A 109 11.60 -8.73 0.59
C HIS A 109 11.34 -7.57 -0.39
N LEU A 110 12.41 -7.08 -1.02
CA LEU A 110 12.51 -6.01 -2.04
C LEU A 110 12.89 -4.60 -1.59
N GLY A 111 14.16 -4.45 -1.20
CA GLY A 111 14.78 -3.16 -0.90
C GLY A 111 15.33 -2.37 -2.10
N VAL A 112 15.45 -2.94 -3.32
CA VAL A 112 16.13 -2.25 -4.44
C VAL A 112 15.16 -1.73 -5.50
N PHE A 113 14.02 -2.38 -5.67
CA PHE A 113 13.07 -2.05 -6.72
C PHE A 113 12.39 -0.69 -6.48
N LEU A 114 11.96 -0.42 -5.24
CA LEU A 114 11.30 0.84 -4.89
C LEU A 114 12.18 2.08 -4.98
N GLU A 115 13.50 1.88 -5.04
CA GLU A 115 14.44 2.97 -5.31
C GLU A 115 14.19 3.60 -6.68
N GLY A 116 13.73 2.84 -7.67
CA GLY A 116 13.34 3.38 -8.98
C GLY A 116 12.16 4.35 -8.89
N VAL A 117 11.15 3.99 -8.11
CA VAL A 117 9.94 4.80 -7.87
C VAL A 117 10.28 6.10 -7.16
N LYS A 118 11.05 5.98 -6.07
CA LYS A 118 11.52 7.10 -5.28
C LYS A 118 12.43 8.00 -6.10
N SER A 119 13.32 7.44 -6.91
CA SER A 119 14.21 8.19 -7.80
C SER A 119 13.44 8.89 -8.92
N ALA A 120 12.37 8.29 -9.46
CA ALA A 120 11.52 8.94 -10.44
C ALA A 120 10.81 10.16 -9.85
N LEU A 121 10.30 10.03 -8.62
CA LEU A 121 9.71 11.16 -7.89
C LEU A 121 10.76 12.24 -7.58
N LEU A 122 11.89 11.88 -6.96
CA LEU A 122 12.96 12.81 -6.56
C LEU A 122 13.68 13.47 -7.74
N GLY A 123 13.78 12.78 -8.88
CA GLY A 123 14.46 13.24 -10.08
C GLY A 123 13.84 14.50 -10.68
N ALA A 124 12.53 14.70 -10.52
CA ALA A 124 11.87 15.93 -10.92
C ALA A 124 12.37 17.18 -10.14
N LYS A 125 12.95 16.98 -8.95
CA LYS A 125 13.65 18.03 -8.17
C LYS A 125 15.17 18.05 -8.39
N LYS A 126 15.69 17.24 -9.33
CA LYS A 126 17.12 16.99 -9.56
C LYS A 126 17.83 16.38 -8.34
N HIS A 127 17.09 15.70 -7.47
CA HIS A 127 17.63 15.04 -6.28
C HIS A 127 17.81 13.55 -6.53
N SER A 128 18.90 12.99 -5.99
CA SER A 128 19.13 11.54 -6.04
C SER A 128 18.58 10.88 -4.78
N SER A 129 18.11 9.63 -4.89
CA SER A 129 17.84 8.83 -3.71
C SER A 129 19.16 8.55 -2.97
N ALA A 130 19.18 8.66 -1.63
CA ALA A 130 20.32 8.22 -0.83
C ALA A 130 20.32 6.70 -0.54
N GLY A 131 19.49 5.93 -1.25
CA GLY A 131 19.31 4.50 -1.05
C GLY A 131 18.02 4.13 -0.29
N SER A 132 17.76 2.83 -0.22
CA SER A 132 16.56 2.25 0.39
C SER A 132 16.42 2.67 1.84
N SER A 133 15.23 3.18 2.20
CA SER A 133 14.94 3.65 3.56
C SER A 133 15.90 4.77 4.04
N LYS A 134 16.51 5.52 3.11
CA LYS A 134 17.26 6.77 3.37
C LYS A 134 16.51 7.97 2.77
N ASP A 135 16.90 9.19 3.09
CA ASP A 135 16.24 10.38 2.49
C ASP A 135 16.75 10.63 1.06
N GLY A 136 16.32 11.73 0.43
CA GLY A 136 16.98 12.24 -0.78
C GLY A 136 18.31 12.93 -0.43
N LEU A 137 19.31 12.83 -1.31
CA LEU A 137 20.52 13.64 -1.23
C LEU A 137 20.22 15.04 -1.75
N LEU A 138 20.27 16.02 -0.85
CA LEU A 138 20.29 17.44 -1.24
C LEU A 138 21.70 17.79 -1.75
N PRO A 139 21.82 18.49 -2.89
CA PRO A 139 23.08 19.11 -3.28
C PRO A 139 23.60 20.05 -2.19
N GLU A 140 24.92 20.19 -2.10
CA GLU A 140 25.57 21.05 -1.11
C GLU A 140 25.06 22.50 -1.23
N GLY A 141 24.54 23.05 -0.13
CA GLY A 141 23.99 24.41 -0.07
C GLY A 141 22.49 24.54 -0.42
N GLU A 142 21.80 23.46 -0.78
CA GLU A 142 20.34 23.50 -1.01
C GLU A 142 19.52 23.26 0.26
N ASN A 143 18.45 24.05 0.43
CA ASN A 143 17.44 23.86 1.46
C ASN A 143 16.20 23.13 0.92
N TYR A 144 15.42 22.53 1.81
CA TYR A 144 14.16 21.91 1.45
C TYR A 144 13.15 22.96 0.97
N ARG A 145 12.94 23.05 -0.35
CA ARG A 145 11.94 23.94 -0.98
C ARG A 145 10.66 23.21 -1.41
N VAL A 146 9.59 23.99 -1.53
CA VAL A 146 8.29 23.57 -2.07
C VAL A 146 8.44 23.22 -3.57
N TRP A 147 7.68 22.23 -4.01
CA TRP A 147 7.66 21.74 -5.39
C TRP A 147 6.78 22.61 -6.26
N THR A 148 7.21 22.90 -7.48
CA THR A 148 6.36 23.60 -8.46
C THR A 148 5.27 22.67 -9.02
N VAL A 149 4.23 23.23 -9.63
CA VAL A 149 3.17 22.44 -10.29
C VAL A 149 3.79 21.50 -11.35
N GLU A 150 4.70 22.02 -12.16
CA GLU A 150 5.38 21.28 -13.22
C GLU A 150 6.23 20.13 -12.67
N GLU A 151 7.03 20.38 -11.62
CA GLU A 151 7.86 19.33 -10.99
C GLU A 151 6.98 18.19 -10.45
N ARG A 152 5.81 18.52 -9.89
CA ARG A 152 4.86 17.52 -9.40
C ARG A 152 4.28 16.68 -10.54
N GLU A 153 3.78 17.32 -11.59
CA GLU A 153 3.18 16.60 -12.72
C GLU A 153 4.19 15.68 -13.42
N VAL A 154 5.41 16.17 -13.62
CA VAL A 154 6.49 15.38 -14.23
C VAL A 154 6.86 14.19 -13.34
N GLY A 155 7.04 14.42 -12.03
CA GLY A 155 7.36 13.36 -11.08
C GLY A 155 6.27 12.30 -11.00
N LEU A 156 4.99 12.69 -10.98
CA LEU A 156 3.86 11.76 -10.94
C LEU A 156 3.70 10.97 -12.24
N LYS A 157 3.85 11.59 -13.42
CA LYS A 157 3.82 10.86 -14.69
C LYS A 157 4.95 9.84 -14.79
N ALA A 158 6.16 10.23 -14.36
CA ALA A 158 7.30 9.33 -14.28
C ALA A 158 7.03 8.17 -13.31
N PHE A 159 6.46 8.46 -12.14
CA PHE A 159 6.01 7.46 -11.17
C PHE A 159 5.04 6.45 -11.79
N GLY A 160 3.98 6.90 -12.47
CA GLY A 160 3.01 6.03 -13.12
C GLY A 160 3.63 5.12 -14.19
N ARG A 161 4.53 5.66 -15.02
CA ARG A 161 5.22 4.87 -16.05
C ARG A 161 6.22 3.86 -15.49
N VAL A 162 6.93 4.20 -14.40
CA VAL A 162 7.78 3.22 -13.70
C VAL A 162 6.92 2.12 -13.10
N TYR A 163 5.80 2.48 -12.46
CA TYR A 163 4.91 1.51 -11.85
C TYR A 163 4.27 0.56 -12.88
N ALA A 164 4.03 1.03 -14.09
CA ALA A 164 3.57 0.21 -15.20
C ALA A 164 4.49 -0.97 -15.55
N GLY A 165 5.78 -0.89 -15.22
CA GLY A 165 6.70 -2.00 -15.47
C GLY A 165 6.41 -3.24 -14.64
N TRP A 166 5.62 -3.10 -13.57
CA TRP A 166 5.51 -4.14 -12.56
C TRP A 166 4.17 -4.23 -11.81
N GLY A 167 3.27 -3.26 -11.98
CA GLY A 167 1.93 -3.29 -11.38
C GLY A 167 1.03 -4.35 -12.02
N PHE A 168 1.16 -4.55 -13.34
CA PHE A 168 0.65 -5.74 -14.03
C PHE A 168 1.81 -6.69 -14.37
N SER A 169 1.49 -7.94 -14.71
CA SER A 169 2.51 -8.90 -15.14
C SER A 169 2.88 -8.74 -16.61
N GLN A 170 4.00 -9.34 -17.03
CA GLN A 170 4.34 -9.40 -18.45
C GLN A 170 3.34 -10.24 -19.27
N ALA A 171 2.64 -11.19 -18.64
CA ALA A 171 1.59 -11.96 -19.32
C ALA A 171 0.39 -11.07 -19.68
N PHE A 172 -0.06 -10.20 -18.75
CA PHE A 172 -1.10 -9.20 -19.02
C PHE A 172 -0.79 -8.35 -20.25
N TYR A 173 0.45 -7.84 -20.36
CA TYR A 173 0.89 -7.04 -21.50
C TYR A 173 1.01 -7.85 -22.79
N ARG A 174 1.58 -9.06 -22.72
CA ARG A 174 1.75 -9.95 -23.88
C ARG A 174 0.41 -10.37 -24.48
N GLU A 175 -0.59 -10.62 -23.63
CA GLU A 175 -1.95 -10.99 -24.00
C GLU A 175 -2.84 -9.77 -24.34
N ARG A 176 -2.29 -8.56 -24.18
CA ARG A 176 -2.96 -7.28 -24.47
C ARG A 176 -4.31 -7.14 -23.75
N LEU A 177 -4.38 -7.54 -22.49
CA LEU A 177 -5.62 -7.41 -21.69
C LEU A 177 -6.03 -5.94 -21.49
N TYR A 178 -5.09 -5.01 -21.57
CA TYR A 178 -5.39 -3.57 -21.62
C TYR A 178 -6.23 -3.18 -22.86
N GLU A 179 -6.09 -3.86 -23.99
CA GLU A 179 -6.92 -3.68 -25.18
C GLU A 179 -8.22 -4.49 -25.06
N SER A 180 -8.10 -5.80 -24.85
CA SER A 180 -9.22 -6.74 -24.98
C SER A 180 -10.20 -6.72 -23.82
N VAL A 181 -9.74 -6.35 -22.62
CA VAL A 181 -10.56 -6.33 -21.39
C VAL A 181 -10.82 -4.91 -20.91
N LEU A 182 -9.76 -4.09 -20.83
CA LEU A 182 -9.89 -2.72 -20.31
C LEU A 182 -10.28 -1.69 -21.39
N GLY A 183 -10.23 -2.05 -22.68
CA GLY A 183 -10.74 -1.22 -23.79
C GLY A 183 -9.83 -0.08 -24.24
N PHE A 184 -8.56 -0.06 -23.85
CA PHE A 184 -7.59 0.92 -24.34
C PHE A 184 -7.18 0.62 -25.78
N LYS A 185 -6.84 1.65 -26.56
CA LYS A 185 -6.57 1.53 -28.01
C LYS A 185 -5.19 0.97 -28.34
N GLY A 186 -4.31 0.84 -27.34
CA GLY A 186 -2.92 0.45 -27.52
C GLY A 186 -2.09 0.75 -26.27
N LEU A 187 -0.83 0.30 -26.28
CA LEU A 187 0.03 0.42 -25.10
C LEU A 187 0.25 1.88 -24.67
N GLU A 188 0.49 2.80 -25.61
CA GLU A 188 0.71 4.21 -25.27
C GLU A 188 -0.59 4.91 -24.81
N ASP A 189 -1.74 4.50 -25.35
CA ASP A 189 -3.05 4.96 -24.87
C ASP A 189 -3.27 4.50 -23.42
N PHE A 190 -2.90 3.26 -23.09
CA PHE A 190 -2.92 2.74 -21.73
C PHE A 190 -1.94 3.46 -20.80
N MET A 191 -0.70 3.73 -21.24
CA MET A 191 0.28 4.46 -20.42
C MET A 191 -0.23 5.86 -20.05
N LYS A 192 -0.80 6.60 -21.00
CA LYS A 192 -1.32 7.94 -20.75
C LYS A 192 -2.63 7.93 -19.98
N ASN A 193 -3.61 7.18 -20.46
CA ASN A 193 -4.97 7.31 -19.98
C ASN A 193 -5.28 6.44 -18.76
N PHE A 194 -4.48 5.41 -18.50
CA PHE A 194 -4.53 4.65 -17.25
C PHE A 194 -3.42 5.06 -16.29
N TRP A 195 -2.14 4.79 -16.62
CA TRP A 195 -1.04 4.91 -15.67
C TRP A 195 -0.70 6.34 -15.27
N GLU A 196 -0.59 7.26 -16.23
CA GLU A 196 -0.36 8.67 -15.91
C GLU A 196 -1.58 9.29 -15.23
N THR A 197 -2.80 9.03 -15.71
CA THR A 197 -4.04 9.50 -15.06
C THR A 197 -4.13 9.01 -13.62
N TRP A 198 -3.89 7.71 -13.39
CA TRP A 198 -3.87 7.11 -12.06
C TRP A 198 -2.84 7.79 -11.17
N ALA A 199 -1.60 7.95 -11.64
CA ALA A 199 -0.55 8.57 -10.87
C ALA A 199 -0.83 10.05 -10.54
N LEU A 200 -1.35 10.81 -11.51
CA LEU A 200 -1.76 12.21 -11.32
C LEU A 200 -2.90 12.33 -10.29
N SER A 201 -3.82 11.35 -10.26
CA SER A 201 -4.89 11.31 -9.26
C SER A 201 -4.37 11.22 -7.81
N LYS A 202 -3.15 10.71 -7.62
CA LYS A 202 -2.50 10.60 -6.30
C LYS A 202 -1.88 11.93 -5.83
N GLY A 203 -1.81 12.93 -6.70
CA GLY A 203 -1.19 14.23 -6.42
C GLY A 203 -2.09 15.26 -5.72
N GLY A 204 -3.38 14.97 -5.54
CA GLY A 204 -4.36 15.85 -4.88
C GLY A 204 -4.59 17.22 -5.55
N LEU A 205 -5.68 17.89 -5.19
CA LEU A 205 -6.01 19.28 -5.61
C LEU A 205 -5.81 20.27 -4.46
N ASP A 206 -5.10 19.89 -3.39
CA ASP A 206 -4.93 20.77 -2.24
C ASP A 206 -4.15 22.05 -2.63
N GLN A 207 -4.53 23.19 -2.04
CA GLN A 207 -3.98 24.49 -2.43
C GLN A 207 -2.48 24.65 -2.13
N LEU A 208 -1.89 23.70 -1.40
CA LEU A 208 -0.49 23.69 -1.01
C LEU A 208 0.36 22.76 -1.91
N GLY A 209 -0.25 21.88 -2.70
CA GLY A 209 0.42 20.94 -3.60
C GLY A 209 1.31 19.94 -2.88
N LEU A 210 0.93 19.52 -1.66
CA LEU A 210 1.78 18.68 -0.79
C LEU A 210 1.42 17.19 -0.85
N ASP A 211 0.33 16.83 -1.51
CA ASP A 211 -0.16 15.45 -1.54
C ASP A 211 0.76 14.46 -2.28
N PHE A 212 1.61 14.90 -3.22
CA PHE A 212 2.60 13.98 -3.79
C PHE A 212 3.75 13.65 -2.79
N ILE A 213 4.01 14.48 -1.76
CA ILE A 213 4.98 14.17 -0.69
C ILE A 213 4.50 12.97 0.13
N ASN A 214 3.19 12.77 0.21
CA ASN A 214 2.59 11.59 0.82
C ASN A 214 3.14 10.31 0.19
N LEU A 215 3.30 10.26 -1.14
CA LEU A 215 3.89 9.11 -1.82
C LEU A 215 5.32 8.84 -1.37
N LEU A 216 6.15 9.87 -1.13
CA LEU A 216 7.51 9.67 -0.62
C LEU A 216 7.52 9.13 0.82
N VAL A 217 6.59 9.59 1.67
CA VAL A 217 6.42 9.06 3.04
C VAL A 217 5.95 7.61 3.01
N MET A 218 4.98 7.29 2.15
CA MET A 218 4.45 5.94 2.01
C MET A 218 5.48 4.99 1.35
N LEU A 219 6.36 5.50 0.47
CA LEU A 219 7.48 4.72 -0.09
C LEU A 219 8.50 4.38 0.98
N TYR A 220 8.89 5.35 1.83
CA TYR A 220 9.76 5.06 2.97
C TYR A 220 9.13 4.01 3.89
N THR A 221 7.83 4.18 4.17
CA THR A 221 7.04 3.22 4.94
C THR A 221 7.18 1.81 4.35
N TRP A 222 6.95 1.66 3.04
CA TRP A 222 7.11 0.39 2.31
C TRP A 222 8.52 -0.19 2.36
N GLN A 223 9.54 0.61 2.07
CA GLN A 223 10.93 0.17 2.08
C GLN A 223 11.42 -0.27 3.48
N ALA A 224 10.82 0.25 4.54
CA ALA A 224 11.21 -0.01 5.93
C ALA A 224 10.38 -1.11 6.63
N GLY A 225 9.55 -1.85 5.91
CA GLY A 225 8.73 -2.92 6.48
C GLY A 225 9.56 -4.13 6.94
N ASP A 226 9.68 -4.31 8.26
CA ASP A 226 10.34 -5.45 8.92
C ASP A 226 9.59 -5.80 10.24
N CYS A 227 9.00 -6.99 10.35
CA CYS A 227 8.20 -7.42 11.51
C CYS A 227 9.05 -7.99 12.64
N SER A 228 10.30 -8.36 12.31
CA SER A 228 11.28 -8.90 13.24
C SER A 228 11.98 -7.78 14.02
N MET A 229 12.06 -6.57 13.45
CA MET A 229 12.70 -5.39 14.04
C MET A 229 11.87 -4.74 15.17
N GLN A 230 11.51 -5.55 16.16
CA GLN A 230 10.83 -5.16 17.39
C GLN A 230 11.16 -6.11 18.53
N GLU A 231 11.01 -5.67 19.78
CA GLU A 231 10.99 -6.58 20.93
C GLU A 231 9.75 -7.51 20.87
N PRO A 232 9.87 -8.82 21.20
CA PRO A 232 11.06 -9.52 21.70
C PRO A 232 11.95 -10.16 20.62
N TYR A 233 11.70 -9.91 19.33
CA TYR A 233 12.33 -10.62 18.22
C TYR A 233 13.67 -10.01 17.79
N ASN A 234 13.82 -8.69 17.92
CA ASN A 234 15.08 -7.96 17.75
C ASN A 234 15.88 -8.32 16.48
N GLY A 235 15.18 -8.46 15.35
CA GLY A 235 15.74 -8.84 14.06
C GLY A 235 15.65 -10.34 13.74
N ASP A 236 15.11 -11.17 14.64
CA ASP A 236 14.89 -12.60 14.42
C ASP A 236 13.55 -12.83 13.70
N PHE A 237 13.61 -12.88 12.36
CA PHE A 237 12.46 -13.10 11.50
C PHE A 237 11.75 -14.43 11.78
N THR A 238 12.49 -15.53 11.96
CA THR A 238 11.90 -16.82 12.26
C THR A 238 11.16 -16.80 13.59
N ALA A 239 11.71 -16.17 14.64
CA ALA A 239 11.03 -16.03 15.92
C ALA A 239 9.74 -15.20 15.79
N ALA A 240 9.75 -14.13 15.00
CA ALA A 240 8.57 -13.31 14.73
C ALA A 240 7.46 -14.12 14.03
N MET A 241 7.81 -14.90 13.00
CA MET A 241 6.85 -15.75 12.27
C MET A 241 6.31 -16.89 13.13
N GLN A 242 7.14 -17.51 13.98
CA GLN A 242 6.70 -18.55 14.91
C GLN A 242 5.81 -18.03 16.04
N ALA A 243 5.78 -16.72 16.29
CA ALA A 243 4.91 -16.11 17.28
C ALA A 243 3.46 -15.95 16.79
N ILE A 244 3.20 -16.09 15.48
CA ILE A 244 1.86 -16.00 14.91
C ILE A 244 0.98 -17.14 15.44
N LYS A 245 -0.18 -16.76 16.00
CA LYS A 245 -1.20 -17.69 16.53
C LYS A 245 -2.49 -17.72 15.71
N ALA A 246 -2.75 -16.66 14.95
CA ALA A 246 -3.93 -16.58 14.09
C ALA A 246 -3.78 -17.56 12.93
N LYS A 247 -4.87 -18.23 12.53
CA LYS A 247 -4.88 -18.98 11.27
C LYS A 247 -4.70 -17.99 10.13
N THR A 248 -3.77 -18.28 9.24
CA THR A 248 -3.35 -17.37 8.18
C THR A 248 -3.54 -18.04 6.83
N LEU A 249 -4.30 -17.40 5.95
CA LEU A 249 -4.35 -17.73 4.53
C LEU A 249 -3.58 -16.65 3.77
N VAL A 250 -2.52 -17.03 3.07
CA VAL A 250 -1.66 -16.14 2.26
C VAL A 250 -1.94 -16.41 0.78
N LEU A 251 -2.32 -15.38 0.02
CA LEU A 251 -2.78 -15.50 -1.37
C LEU A 251 -1.97 -14.59 -2.30
N PRO A 252 -0.69 -14.89 -2.56
CA PRO A 252 0.15 -14.05 -3.44
C PRO A 252 -0.27 -14.19 -4.90
N GLY A 253 -0.09 -13.13 -5.69
CA GLY A 253 -0.30 -13.17 -7.14
C GLY A 253 0.71 -14.11 -7.81
N LYS A 254 0.25 -15.12 -8.56
CA LYS A 254 1.16 -16.06 -9.26
C LYS A 254 2.11 -15.34 -10.23
N THR A 255 1.66 -14.23 -10.80
CA THR A 255 2.44 -13.42 -11.74
C THR A 255 2.83 -12.06 -11.16
N ASP A 256 2.72 -11.88 -9.84
CA ASP A 256 3.22 -10.70 -9.15
C ASP A 256 4.75 -10.66 -9.28
N LEU A 257 5.27 -9.50 -9.65
CA LEU A 257 6.69 -9.31 -9.97
C LEU A 257 7.49 -8.82 -8.80
N TYR A 258 6.81 -8.35 -7.75
CA TYR A 258 7.45 -7.77 -6.58
C TYR A 258 6.85 -8.25 -5.25
N PHE A 259 5.82 -9.09 -5.27
CA PHE A 259 5.49 -9.98 -4.17
C PHE A 259 5.30 -11.39 -4.71
N PRO A 260 6.38 -12.02 -5.23
CA PRO A 260 6.30 -13.31 -5.87
C PRO A 260 5.87 -14.40 -4.88
N PRO A 261 5.20 -15.47 -5.35
CA PRO A 261 4.74 -16.57 -4.51
C PRO A 261 5.81 -17.17 -3.59
N GLU A 262 7.05 -17.25 -4.08
CA GLU A 262 8.20 -17.82 -3.39
C GLU A 262 8.50 -17.09 -2.06
N ASP A 263 8.31 -15.77 -2.02
CA ASP A 263 8.52 -14.99 -0.78
C ASP A 263 7.48 -15.39 0.28
N SER A 264 6.21 -15.52 -0.13
CA SER A 264 5.14 -15.99 0.75
C SER A 264 5.28 -17.46 1.16
N GLU A 265 5.88 -18.30 0.32
CA GLU A 265 6.20 -19.69 0.69
C GLU A 265 7.22 -19.74 1.84
N ILE A 266 8.27 -18.90 1.77
CA ILE A 266 9.28 -18.76 2.83
C ILE A 266 8.63 -18.25 4.13
N GLU A 267 7.76 -17.23 4.04
CA GLU A 267 7.02 -16.69 5.18
C GLU A 267 6.19 -17.79 5.86
N VAL A 268 5.37 -18.52 5.10
CA VAL A 268 4.51 -19.59 5.65
C VAL A 268 5.32 -20.76 6.18
N ALA A 269 6.45 -21.11 5.58
CA ALA A 269 7.34 -22.17 6.05
C ALA A 269 7.98 -21.83 7.41
N ASN A 270 8.16 -20.55 7.74
CA ASN A 270 8.67 -20.10 9.05
C ASN A 270 7.58 -20.07 10.13
N MET A 271 6.30 -20.20 9.79
CA MET A 271 5.22 -20.29 10.77
C MET A 271 5.17 -21.67 11.42
N LYS A 272 4.51 -21.77 12.59
CA LYS A 272 4.28 -23.07 13.24
C LYS A 272 3.40 -23.98 12.35
N PRO A 273 3.61 -25.31 12.38
CA PRO A 273 2.80 -26.25 11.60
C PRO A 273 1.29 -26.04 11.80
N GLY A 274 0.57 -25.92 10.68
CA GLY A 274 -0.88 -25.72 10.67
C GLY A 274 -1.34 -24.29 10.95
N ILE A 275 -0.46 -23.31 11.13
CA ILE A 275 -0.84 -21.88 11.25
C ILE A 275 -1.10 -21.26 9.88
N GLY A 276 -0.14 -21.35 8.97
CA GLY A 276 -0.23 -20.78 7.63
C GLY A 276 -0.66 -21.79 6.58
N LYS A 277 -1.50 -21.35 5.65
CA LYS A 277 -1.74 -21.98 4.35
C LYS A 277 -1.45 -20.94 3.27
N MET A 278 -0.68 -21.30 2.26
CA MET A 278 -0.45 -20.46 1.09
C MET A 278 -1.15 -21.08 -0.13
N GLU A 279 -1.78 -20.25 -0.94
CA GLU A 279 -2.33 -20.65 -2.23
C GLU A 279 -2.14 -19.53 -3.25
N ALA A 280 -1.24 -19.73 -4.21
CA ALA A 280 -0.94 -18.73 -5.23
C ALA A 280 -2.17 -18.44 -6.10
N PHE A 281 -2.52 -17.17 -6.18
CA PHE A 281 -3.62 -16.64 -6.97
C PHE A 281 -3.30 -16.82 -8.45
N PRO A 282 -4.05 -17.65 -9.21
CA PRO A 282 -3.68 -18.07 -10.56
C PRO A 282 -4.02 -17.02 -11.63
N SER A 283 -3.70 -15.74 -11.39
CA SER A 283 -3.99 -14.63 -12.30
C SER A 283 -2.77 -14.23 -13.11
N VAL A 284 -3.03 -13.79 -14.34
CA VAL A 284 -2.05 -13.13 -15.22
C VAL A 284 -1.99 -11.61 -14.99
N TRP A 285 -2.81 -11.04 -14.11
CA TRP A 285 -2.88 -9.59 -13.88
C TRP A 285 -1.75 -9.06 -13.00
N GLY A 286 -0.83 -9.91 -12.55
CA GLY A 286 0.26 -9.53 -11.65
C GLY A 286 -0.27 -9.07 -10.29
N HIS A 287 0.34 -8.02 -9.75
CA HIS A 287 -0.06 -7.43 -8.47
C HIS A 287 -1.52 -6.93 -8.48
N TRP A 288 -1.97 -6.40 -9.62
CA TRP A 288 -3.32 -5.87 -9.81
C TRP A 288 -4.46 -6.91 -9.65
N ALA A 289 -4.12 -8.20 -9.63
CA ALA A 289 -5.08 -9.28 -9.34
C ALA A 289 -5.68 -9.18 -7.92
N GLY A 290 -4.89 -8.71 -6.96
CA GLY A 290 -5.29 -8.58 -5.55
C GLY A 290 -6.19 -7.37 -5.27
N GLY A 291 -6.38 -6.48 -6.25
CA GLY A 291 -7.17 -5.26 -6.14
C GLY A 291 -6.81 -4.23 -7.21
N PRO A 292 -7.75 -3.38 -7.64
CA PRO A 292 -9.04 -3.08 -7.02
C PRO A 292 -10.24 -3.87 -7.61
N GLY A 293 -10.02 -5.06 -8.18
CA GLY A 293 -11.11 -5.93 -8.65
C GLY A 293 -11.53 -5.71 -10.10
N ASP A 294 -10.65 -5.15 -10.93
CA ASP A 294 -10.88 -4.93 -12.36
C ASP A 294 -11.10 -6.25 -13.13
N SER A 295 -10.51 -7.36 -12.66
CA SER A 295 -10.71 -8.71 -13.19
C SER A 295 -11.83 -9.45 -12.46
N LYS A 296 -12.96 -9.68 -13.14
CA LYS A 296 -14.12 -10.36 -12.55
C LYS A 296 -13.84 -11.82 -12.18
N ASP A 297 -13.03 -12.50 -12.98
CA ASP A 297 -12.65 -13.90 -12.74
C ASP A 297 -11.79 -14.00 -11.49
N ASP A 298 -10.88 -13.03 -11.30
CA ASP A 298 -10.04 -12.92 -10.11
C ASP A 298 -10.91 -12.67 -8.86
N VAL A 299 -11.86 -11.73 -8.94
CA VAL A 299 -12.82 -11.49 -7.84
C VAL A 299 -13.62 -12.75 -7.50
N GLN A 300 -14.09 -13.50 -8.50
CA GLN A 300 -14.83 -14.74 -8.29
C GLN A 300 -13.98 -15.81 -7.61
N TRP A 301 -12.74 -15.98 -8.05
CA TRP A 301 -11.81 -16.93 -7.45
C TRP A 301 -11.51 -16.59 -5.98
N LEU A 302 -11.20 -15.32 -5.70
CA LEU A 302 -10.92 -14.84 -4.34
C LEU A 302 -12.12 -15.07 -3.41
N ASN A 303 -13.32 -14.70 -3.87
CA ASN A 303 -14.55 -14.94 -3.13
C ASN A 303 -14.77 -16.43 -2.85
N GLY A 304 -14.47 -17.32 -3.80
CA GLY A 304 -14.54 -18.77 -3.60
C GLY A 304 -13.60 -19.25 -2.50
N LYS A 305 -12.34 -18.83 -2.54
CA LYS A 305 -11.31 -19.24 -1.57
C LYS A 305 -11.58 -18.76 -0.16
N LEU A 306 -12.05 -17.52 -0.01
CA LEU A 306 -12.39 -17.00 1.30
C LEU A 306 -13.63 -17.71 1.90
N ARG A 307 -14.60 -18.10 1.08
CA ARG A 307 -15.74 -18.93 1.51
C ARG A 307 -15.31 -20.32 1.98
N GLU A 308 -14.32 -20.94 1.34
CA GLU A 308 -13.78 -22.24 1.77
C GLU A 308 -13.21 -22.20 3.20
N ILE A 309 -12.72 -21.05 3.67
CA ILE A 309 -12.19 -20.86 5.03
C ILE A 309 -13.19 -20.25 6.01
N GLY A 310 -14.46 -20.12 5.61
CA GLY A 310 -15.56 -19.68 6.48
C GLY A 310 -15.80 -18.17 6.52
N LEU A 311 -15.38 -17.42 5.49
CA LEU A 311 -15.72 -16.00 5.28
C LEU A 311 -16.92 -15.83 4.31
#